data_AF-A0A448WZS6-F1
#
_entry.id   AF-A0A448WZS6-F1
#
_cell.length_a   1.000
_cell.length_b   1.000
_cell.length_c   1.000
_cell.angle_alpha   90.00
_cell.angle_beta   90.00
_cell.angle_gamma   90.00
#
_symmetry.space_group_name_H-M   'P 1'
#
loop_
_entity.id
_entity.type
_entity.pdbx_description
1 polymer ?
#
loop_
_entity_poly.entity_id
_entity_poly.type
_entity_poly.pdbx_seq_one_letter_code
_entity_poly.pdbx_strand_id
1 'polypeptide(L)'
;MGKLAGLEQQPASEQPMTAASRCRQLDPPANWLADGVVCRADVKRSTSRARSRGGPRACGCCVRPKDGEAERRRRRLKERARRRLRRRLQTDALFIYETPKVVLIKNKKIGMVFRAVQTFILAYFVVWVMWWEKGYQFVDEPPISGVTTRVNGLAWSEIRDGRAGFAAGPKVWDDGDYSIPPQQNSGFFVVTRVVHLTEQSVGVCAESARLFDAHCLEDSHCPRGGQAGSRLDSVFGRRPADADVDVDASGHGVFTGRCLTNRLPASTPDSSPALPGTCEVLAWCPVVETSSLSSRAGQAPADSNPRPVPDDTASRRPANHNRRQRRLVPLDESVEPLYDALNYTVFIKHAIEFTAYRVNRPNVLKWMTNQYLADCRNNKDDPRDKYCPIFRLGDIIRWSGANTYRMLRHGGVIAVTIDWQCDLDFSVDWCLPTYGFRQMDTDSTP
;
A
#
# COMPACT_ATOMS: atom_id res chain seq x y z
N MET A 1 -10.82 12.92 -1.25
CA MET A 1 -11.53 13.80 -2.20
C MET A 1 -11.36 15.25 -1.75
N GLY A 2 -10.87 16.13 -2.64
CA GLY A 2 -11.08 17.59 -2.59
C GLY A 2 -10.23 18.46 -1.66
N LYS A 3 -8.95 18.72 -1.99
CA LYS A 3 -8.20 19.93 -1.58
C LYS A 3 -8.59 21.08 -2.52
N LEU A 4 -9.03 22.22 -1.99
CA LEU A 4 -9.20 23.47 -2.74
C LEU A 4 -8.05 24.42 -2.42
N ALA A 5 -7.40 24.85 -3.51
CA ALA A 5 -6.20 25.66 -3.56
C ALA A 5 -6.46 27.13 -3.22
N GLY A 6 -5.46 27.74 -2.58
CA GLY A 6 -5.36 29.18 -2.39
C GLY A 6 -5.12 29.90 -3.73
N LEU A 7 -5.75 31.05 -3.86
CA LEU A 7 -5.51 32.01 -4.94
C LEU A 7 -4.96 33.29 -4.31
N GLU A 8 -3.72 33.54 -4.68
CA GLU A 8 -2.84 34.64 -4.30
C GLU A 8 -3.15 35.87 -5.18
N GLN A 9 -3.30 37.05 -4.56
CA GLN A 9 -3.25 38.33 -5.26
C GLN A 9 -2.29 39.28 -4.51
N GLN A 10 -1.17 39.58 -5.15
CA GLN A 10 -0.21 40.61 -4.73
C GLN A 10 -0.76 42.02 -5.03
N PRO A 11 -0.49 43.03 -4.18
CA PRO A 11 -0.70 44.43 -4.52
C PRO A 11 0.52 45.02 -5.24
N ALA A 12 0.23 45.86 -6.22
CA ALA A 12 1.18 46.57 -7.07
C ALA A 12 2.05 47.58 -6.31
N SER A 13 3.31 47.61 -6.72
CA SER A 13 4.38 48.54 -6.35
C SER A 13 4.24 49.90 -7.02
N GLU A 14 4.51 51.00 -6.30
CA GLU A 14 5.00 52.24 -6.90
C GLU A 14 5.80 53.10 -5.89
N GLN A 15 7.07 53.33 -6.22
CA GLN A 15 7.95 54.44 -5.81
C GLN A 15 8.62 54.94 -7.11
N PRO A 16 9.28 56.11 -7.17
CA PRO A 16 9.26 57.31 -6.32
C PRO A 16 9.06 58.62 -7.14
N MET A 17 8.91 59.76 -6.46
CA MET A 17 9.18 61.09 -7.04
C MET A 17 10.67 61.41 -6.96
N THR A 18 11.29 61.85 -8.06
CA THR A 18 12.49 62.70 -8.05
C THR A 18 12.27 63.92 -8.94
N ALA A 19 12.59 65.08 -8.35
CA ALA A 19 12.53 66.39 -8.98
C ALA A 19 13.75 66.65 -9.86
N ALA A 20 13.57 67.37 -10.97
CA ALA A 20 14.64 68.12 -11.62
C ALA A 20 14.13 69.37 -12.35
N SER A 21 14.83 70.47 -12.08
CA SER A 21 15.17 71.62 -12.95
C SER A 21 14.04 72.47 -13.57
N ARG A 22 13.89 73.76 -13.21
CA ARG A 22 14.70 74.99 -13.47
C ARG A 22 14.45 75.64 -14.85
N CYS A 23 14.08 76.93 -14.75
CA CYS A 23 14.39 78.07 -15.64
C CYS A 23 13.71 78.07 -17.02
N ARG A 24 13.31 79.19 -17.64
CA ARG A 24 13.24 80.63 -17.36
C ARG A 24 12.39 81.19 -18.54
N GLN A 25 11.42 82.06 -18.30
CA GLN A 25 11.50 83.51 -18.61
C GLN A 25 11.23 83.85 -20.08
N LEU A 26 10.15 84.60 -20.32
CA LEU A 26 10.01 85.61 -21.38
C LEU A 26 8.79 86.49 -21.05
N ASP A 27 9.08 87.74 -20.73
CA ASP A 27 8.18 88.91 -20.56
C ASP A 27 7.92 89.58 -21.95
N PRO A 28 7.14 90.69 -22.06
CA PRO A 28 5.82 91.06 -21.54
C PRO A 28 4.94 91.67 -22.70
N PRO A 29 3.80 92.42 -22.52
CA PRO A 29 3.74 93.75 -21.88
C PRO A 29 2.43 94.10 -21.10
N ALA A 30 2.49 95.27 -20.43
CA ALA A 30 1.39 96.18 -20.06
C ALA A 30 0.46 95.86 -18.87
N ASN A 31 0.91 96.16 -17.65
CA ASN A 31 0.42 97.29 -16.83
C ASN A 31 1.00 97.18 -15.40
N TRP A 32 1.82 98.16 -15.04
CA TRP A 32 2.51 98.27 -13.74
C TRP A 32 1.77 99.21 -12.78
N LEU A 33 1.77 98.84 -11.50
CA LEU A 33 1.89 99.67 -10.28
C LEU A 33 1.89 98.68 -9.09
N ALA A 34 3.05 98.15 -8.67
CA ALA A 34 4.04 98.74 -7.77
C ALA A 34 3.58 98.87 -6.30
N ASP A 35 4.32 98.15 -5.46
CA ASP A 35 4.65 98.37 -4.05
C ASP A 35 3.86 99.34 -3.17
N GLY A 36 3.47 98.81 -2.01
CA GLY A 36 3.78 99.44 -0.74
C GLY A 36 2.76 100.42 -0.18
N VAL A 37 2.81 100.50 1.16
CA VAL A 37 2.46 101.70 1.93
C VAL A 37 0.96 102.00 2.00
N VAL A 38 0.30 101.47 3.05
CA VAL A 38 -0.84 102.19 3.65
C VAL A 38 -0.27 103.26 4.57
N CYS A 39 0.14 104.38 3.98
CA CYS A 39 0.18 105.66 4.68
C CYS A 39 -1.26 106.17 4.72
N ARG A 40 -1.89 106.17 5.89
CA ARG A 40 -2.93 107.17 6.18
C ARG A 40 -2.21 108.49 6.44
N ALA A 41 -2.12 109.32 5.41
CA ALA A 41 -1.96 110.75 5.59
C ALA A 41 -3.35 111.32 5.90
N ASP A 42 -3.61 111.64 7.16
CA ASP A 42 -4.67 112.59 7.49
C ASP A 42 -4.21 113.99 7.05
N VAL A 43 -4.92 114.59 6.09
CA VAL A 43 -4.83 116.04 5.82
C VAL A 43 -6.21 116.66 6.01
N LYS A 44 -6.36 117.18 7.23
CA LYS A 44 -6.95 118.47 7.61
C LYS A 44 -8.38 118.76 7.17
N ARG A 45 -9.26 118.53 8.14
CA ARG A 45 -10.39 119.39 8.51
C ARG A 45 -9.98 120.88 8.47
N SER A 46 -10.72 121.70 7.73
CA SER A 46 -10.80 123.15 7.96
C SER A 46 -11.81 123.39 9.08
N THR A 47 -11.32 123.56 10.30
CA THR A 47 -11.99 124.40 11.30
C THR A 47 -11.44 125.81 11.17
N SER A 48 -12.34 126.79 11.22
CA SER A 48 -12.08 128.22 11.20
C SER A 48 -10.90 128.65 12.08
N ARG A 49 -10.07 129.58 11.54
CA ARG A 49 -9.16 130.51 12.24
C ARG A 49 -8.11 129.94 13.22
N ALA A 50 -6.85 130.25 12.88
CA ALA A 50 -5.85 130.99 13.68
C ALA A 50 -4.48 130.31 13.90
N ARG A 51 -3.44 131.06 13.48
CA ARG A 51 -2.02 131.19 13.95
C ARG A 51 -1.13 129.94 14.05
N SER A 52 -0.10 129.85 13.19
CA SER A 52 1.35 130.16 13.41
C SER A 52 2.08 129.11 14.26
N ARG A 53 3.28 128.57 13.99
CA ARG A 53 4.47 128.92 13.18
C ARG A 53 5.38 127.65 13.20
N GLY A 54 6.26 127.48 12.20
CA GLY A 54 7.60 126.88 12.39
C GLY A 54 7.90 125.44 11.90
N GLY A 55 8.93 125.31 11.04
CA GLY A 55 9.92 124.21 11.03
C GLY A 55 9.79 123.08 9.97
N PRO A 56 10.82 122.80 9.13
CA PRO A 56 10.80 121.71 8.16
C PRO A 56 11.58 120.44 8.62
N ARG A 57 10.78 119.37 8.72
CA ARG A 57 10.91 117.93 8.37
C ARG A 57 12.28 117.26 8.13
N ALA A 58 12.44 116.15 8.88
CA ALA A 58 13.47 115.11 8.80
C ALA A 58 13.04 113.88 7.96
N CYS A 59 14.04 113.11 7.50
CA CYS A 59 13.91 111.78 6.90
C CYS A 59 13.41 110.73 7.92
N GLY A 60 12.44 109.89 7.53
CA GLY A 60 11.86 108.84 8.37
C GLY A 60 12.19 107.43 7.85
N CYS A 61 12.86 106.63 8.69
CA CYS A 61 13.15 105.22 8.47
C CYS A 61 11.89 104.35 8.66
N CYS A 62 11.71 103.35 7.77
CA CYS A 62 10.69 102.32 7.91
C CYS A 62 11.09 101.26 8.94
N VAL A 63 10.19 100.91 9.86
CA VAL A 63 10.31 99.75 10.76
C VAL A 63 9.15 98.78 10.47
N ARG A 64 9.47 97.50 10.24
CA ARG A 64 8.50 96.41 10.01
C ARG A 64 7.57 96.21 11.23
N PRO A 65 6.25 96.02 11.05
CA PRO A 65 5.34 95.71 12.15
C PRO A 65 5.56 94.28 12.68
N LYS A 66 5.60 94.15 14.01
CA LYS A 66 5.82 92.92 14.78
C LYS A 66 4.63 91.94 14.80
N ASP A 67 3.62 92.11 13.95
CA ASP A 67 2.36 91.36 14.05
C ASP A 67 2.37 89.99 13.35
N GLY A 68 3.39 89.73 12.51
CA GLY A 68 3.56 88.42 11.86
C GLY A 68 4.00 87.30 12.81
N GLU A 69 4.70 87.62 13.91
CA GLU A 69 5.14 86.62 14.88
C GLU A 69 4.00 86.10 15.75
N ALA A 70 3.06 86.96 16.14
CA ALA A 70 1.90 86.58 16.93
C ALA A 70 0.98 85.63 16.15
N GLU A 71 0.76 85.90 14.86
CA GLU A 71 -0.07 85.05 14.01
C GLU A 71 0.64 83.74 13.64
N ARG A 72 1.96 83.77 13.39
CA ARG A 72 2.78 82.54 13.21
C ARG A 72 2.81 81.70 14.49
N ARG A 73 2.88 82.31 15.67
CA ARG A 73 2.77 81.61 16.97
C ARG A 73 1.40 80.95 17.13
N ARG A 74 0.31 81.65 16.79
CA ARG A 74 -1.05 81.06 16.80
C ARG A 74 -1.19 79.89 15.82
N ARG A 75 -0.62 79.98 14.61
CA ARG A 75 -0.61 78.85 13.64
C ARG A 75 0.21 77.66 14.15
N ARG A 76 1.42 77.90 14.70
CA ARG A 76 2.25 76.85 15.33
C ARG A 76 1.60 76.20 16.54
N LEU A 77 0.90 76.98 17.38
CA LEU A 77 0.12 76.46 18.51
C LEU A 77 -1.06 75.60 18.05
N LYS A 78 -1.82 76.05 17.03
CA LYS A 78 -2.91 75.27 16.43
C LYS A 78 -2.40 73.98 15.79
N GLU A 79 -1.26 74.00 15.12
CA GLU A 79 -0.64 72.78 14.55
C GLU A 79 -0.14 71.81 15.62
N ARG A 80 0.50 72.32 16.69
CA ARG A 80 0.90 71.49 17.84
C ARG A 80 -0.32 70.86 18.52
N ALA A 81 -1.41 71.62 18.68
CA ALA A 81 -2.67 71.12 19.22
C ALA A 81 -3.29 70.04 18.32
N ARG A 82 -3.32 70.26 16.99
CA ARG A 82 -3.80 69.26 16.01
C ARG A 82 -2.95 67.99 15.99
N ARG A 83 -1.63 68.08 16.12
CA ARG A 83 -0.73 66.92 16.20
C ARG A 83 -0.92 66.15 17.51
N ARG A 84 -1.14 66.83 18.64
CA ARG A 84 -1.49 66.19 19.92
C ARG A 84 -2.85 65.51 19.86
N LEU A 85 -3.84 66.15 19.23
CA LEU A 85 -5.18 65.58 19.04
C LEU A 85 -5.14 64.36 18.09
N ARG A 86 -4.39 64.42 16.98
CA ARG A 86 -4.16 63.26 16.09
C ARG A 86 -3.44 62.13 16.81
N ARG A 87 -2.39 62.41 17.60
CA ARG A 87 -1.71 61.37 18.40
C ARG A 87 -2.64 60.74 19.43
N ARG A 88 -3.54 61.51 20.06
CA ARG A 88 -4.56 60.97 20.98
C ARG A 88 -5.63 60.14 20.26
N LEU A 89 -6.21 60.65 19.17
CA LEU A 89 -7.19 59.90 18.35
C LEU A 89 -6.60 58.60 17.77
N GLN A 90 -5.31 58.59 17.43
CA GLN A 90 -4.62 57.43 16.88
C GLN A 90 -4.27 56.40 17.96
N THR A 91 -4.05 56.81 19.21
CA THR A 91 -3.94 55.89 20.35
C THR A 91 -5.30 55.33 20.77
N ASP A 92 -6.36 56.12 20.67
CA ASP A 92 -7.71 55.70 21.07
C ASP A 92 -8.31 54.69 20.08
N ALA A 93 -7.84 54.68 18.82
CA ALA A 93 -8.24 53.71 17.79
C ALA A 93 -7.63 52.30 17.96
N LEU A 94 -6.48 52.18 18.65
CA LEU A 94 -5.80 50.90 18.85
C LEU A 94 -6.44 50.03 19.95
N PHE A 95 -7.33 50.62 20.76
CA PHE A 95 -8.08 49.94 21.82
C PHE A 95 -9.59 49.95 21.58
N ILE A 96 -10.02 49.94 20.31
CA ILE A 96 -11.43 49.81 19.96
C ILE A 96 -11.78 48.32 19.85
N TYR A 97 -12.62 47.87 20.77
CA TYR A 97 -13.27 46.56 20.72
C TYR A 97 -14.77 46.79 20.55
N GLU A 98 -15.30 46.47 19.37
CA GLU A 98 -16.73 46.52 19.10
C GLU A 98 -17.38 45.23 19.60
N THR A 99 -18.29 45.34 20.57
CA THR A 99 -19.15 44.22 21.00
C THR A 99 -20.53 44.33 20.37
N PRO A 100 -21.12 43.20 19.92
CA PRO A 100 -22.51 43.20 19.54
C PRO A 100 -23.37 43.59 20.75
N LYS A 101 -24.32 44.49 20.56
CA LYS A 101 -25.29 44.85 21.60
C LYS A 101 -26.23 43.65 21.83
N VAL A 102 -26.00 42.92 22.91
CA VAL A 102 -26.83 41.76 23.30
C VAL A 102 -28.08 42.23 24.03
N VAL A 103 -29.25 41.75 23.61
CA VAL A 103 -30.52 42.01 24.31
C VAL A 103 -30.76 40.90 25.34
N LEU A 104 -30.81 41.25 26.62
CA LEU A 104 -31.09 40.30 27.70
C LEU A 104 -32.59 40.11 27.89
N ILE A 105 -33.12 38.99 27.39
CA ILE A 105 -34.54 38.63 27.57
C ILE A 105 -34.69 37.81 28.87
N LYS A 106 -35.32 38.38 29.90
CA LYS A 106 -35.55 37.72 31.20
C LYS A 106 -36.84 36.90 31.17
N ASN A 107 -36.79 35.69 30.61
CA ASN A 107 -37.92 34.75 30.59
C ASN A 107 -37.49 33.35 31.06
N LYS A 108 -38.16 32.81 32.10
CA LYS A 108 -37.84 31.49 32.67
C LYS A 108 -37.99 30.34 31.66
N LYS A 109 -38.99 30.39 30.76
CA LYS A 109 -39.24 29.33 29.77
C LYS A 109 -38.13 29.28 28.71
N ILE A 110 -37.82 30.43 28.12
CA ILE A 110 -36.76 30.55 27.08
C ILE A 110 -35.38 30.25 27.68
N GLY A 111 -35.11 30.73 28.91
CA GLY A 111 -33.86 30.44 29.61
C GLY A 111 -33.67 28.96 29.93
N MET A 112 -34.74 28.25 30.32
CA MET A 112 -34.70 26.80 30.55
C MET A 112 -34.41 26.04 29.26
N VAL A 113 -35.07 26.38 28.14
CA VAL A 113 -34.80 25.75 26.84
C VAL A 113 -33.36 25.98 26.39
N PHE A 114 -32.86 27.22 26.47
CA PHE A 114 -31.48 27.53 26.11
C PHE A 114 -30.46 26.77 26.97
N ARG A 115 -30.68 26.71 28.30
CA ARG A 115 -29.83 25.93 29.20
C ARG A 115 -29.91 24.43 28.94
N ALA A 116 -31.09 23.89 28.63
CA ALA A 116 -31.25 22.48 28.27
C ALA A 116 -30.49 22.13 26.98
N VAL A 117 -30.59 22.98 25.95
CA VAL A 117 -29.83 22.81 24.70
C VAL A 117 -28.33 22.89 24.95
N GLN A 118 -27.87 23.86 25.76
CA GLN A 118 -26.46 23.95 26.13
C GLN A 118 -25.96 22.70 26.87
N THR A 119 -26.73 22.22 27.86
CA THR A 119 -26.37 21.00 28.59
C THR A 119 -26.37 19.79 27.68
N PHE A 120 -27.31 19.69 26.73
CA PHE A 120 -27.34 18.60 25.75
C PHE A 120 -26.12 18.60 24.84
N ILE A 121 -25.74 19.75 24.28
CA ILE A 121 -24.54 19.89 23.45
C ILE A 121 -23.30 19.54 24.27
N LEU A 122 -23.18 20.07 25.49
CA LEU A 122 -22.03 19.80 26.35
C LEU A 122 -21.95 18.32 26.73
N ALA A 123 -23.08 17.69 27.06
CA ALA A 123 -23.15 16.25 27.32
C ALA A 123 -22.75 15.43 26.10
N TYR A 124 -23.18 15.82 24.89
CA TYR A 124 -22.74 15.18 23.65
C TYR A 124 -21.21 15.28 23.49
N PHE A 125 -20.60 16.46 23.63
CA PHE A 125 -19.15 16.59 23.51
C PHE A 125 -18.39 15.79 24.57
N VAL A 126 -18.82 15.83 25.83
CA VAL A 126 -18.11 15.13 26.91
C VAL A 126 -18.30 13.62 26.82
N VAL A 127 -19.51 13.13 26.56
CA VAL A 127 -19.80 11.69 26.56
C VAL A 127 -19.44 11.05 25.23
N TRP A 128 -19.87 11.64 24.12
CA TRP A 128 -19.61 11.05 22.80
C TRP A 128 -18.19 11.35 22.34
N VAL A 129 -17.83 12.63 22.21
CA VAL A 129 -16.55 13.00 21.59
C VAL A 129 -15.36 12.70 22.51
N MET A 130 -15.45 13.07 23.78
CA MET A 130 -14.34 12.86 24.71
C MET A 130 -14.29 11.42 25.24
N TRP A 131 -15.38 10.88 25.78
CA TRP A 131 -15.34 9.54 26.40
C TRP A 131 -15.45 8.39 25.40
N TRP A 132 -16.41 8.42 24.47
CA TRP A 132 -16.67 7.29 23.57
C TRP A 132 -15.66 7.20 22.42
N GLU A 133 -15.45 8.31 21.70
CA GLU A 133 -14.49 8.39 20.59
C GLU A 133 -13.05 8.60 21.05
N LYS A 134 -12.82 8.72 22.37
CA LYS A 134 -11.52 9.01 22.96
C LYS A 134 -10.80 10.21 22.33
N GLY A 135 -11.54 11.26 21.96
CA GLY A 135 -10.99 12.44 21.28
C GLY A 135 -9.93 13.23 22.06
N TYR A 136 -9.67 12.88 23.32
CA TYR A 136 -8.56 13.43 24.11
C TYR A 136 -7.23 12.73 23.85
N GLN A 137 -7.24 11.56 23.21
CA GLN A 137 -6.04 10.77 22.93
C GLN A 137 -5.44 11.17 21.59
N PHE A 138 -4.11 11.24 21.56
CA PHE A 138 -3.35 11.28 20.32
C PHE A 138 -3.14 9.83 19.85
N VAL A 139 -3.52 9.52 18.62
CA VAL A 139 -3.28 8.21 18.02
C VAL A 139 -1.97 8.29 17.24
N ASP A 140 -1.00 7.44 17.61
CA ASP A 140 0.29 7.39 16.92
C ASP A 140 0.13 6.94 15.46
N GLU A 141 1.12 7.28 14.63
CA GLU A 141 1.29 6.64 13.33
C GLU A 141 1.47 5.12 13.49
N PRO A 142 1.17 4.30 12.46
CA PRO A 142 1.25 2.85 12.59
C PRO A 142 2.62 2.42 13.14
N PRO A 143 2.66 1.59 14.21
CA PRO A 143 3.89 1.26 14.90
C PRO A 143 4.84 0.48 14.00
N ILE A 144 6.14 0.63 14.25
CA ILE A 144 7.15 -0.18 13.58
C ILE A 144 7.00 -1.61 14.10
N SER A 145 6.90 -2.58 13.19
CA SER A 145 6.74 -3.99 13.54
C SER A 145 7.88 -4.84 12.98
N GLY A 146 8.23 -5.88 13.73
CA GLY A 146 9.17 -6.91 13.32
C GLY A 146 8.61 -8.30 13.60
N VAL A 147 8.53 -9.14 12.57
CA VAL A 147 8.02 -10.52 12.66
C VAL A 147 9.13 -11.50 12.31
N THR A 148 9.31 -12.52 13.13
CA THR A 148 10.10 -13.70 12.80
C THR A 148 9.30 -14.95 13.11
N THR A 149 9.39 -15.94 12.23
CA THR A 149 8.60 -17.17 12.30
C THR A 149 9.51 -18.37 12.29
N ARG A 150 9.16 -19.39 13.07
CA ARG A 150 9.83 -20.69 13.06
C ARG A 150 8.78 -21.78 12.97
N VAL A 151 8.94 -22.69 12.03
CA VAL A 151 8.08 -23.86 11.87
C VAL A 151 8.83 -25.06 12.44
N ASN A 152 8.16 -25.88 13.24
CA ASN A 152 8.72 -27.15 13.71
C ASN A 152 7.70 -28.26 13.48
N GLY A 153 8.17 -29.39 12.96
CA GLY A 153 7.37 -30.56 12.67
C GLY A 153 8.14 -31.56 11.82
N LEU A 154 7.66 -32.80 11.81
CA LEU A 154 8.22 -33.86 11.00
C LEU A 154 7.07 -34.53 10.25
N ALA A 155 7.22 -34.68 8.95
CA ALA A 155 6.30 -35.50 8.16
C ALA A 155 7.07 -36.62 7.50
N TRP A 156 6.37 -37.67 7.13
CA TRP A 156 6.91 -38.72 6.30
C TRP A 156 5.95 -39.04 5.17
N SER A 157 6.49 -39.52 4.06
CA SER A 157 5.69 -39.99 2.93
C SER A 157 6.38 -41.20 2.30
N GLU A 158 5.59 -42.16 1.83
CA GLU A 158 6.10 -43.28 1.04
C GLU A 158 6.16 -42.88 -0.44
N ILE A 159 7.37 -42.79 -0.99
CA ILE A 159 7.55 -42.46 -2.40
C ILE A 159 7.30 -43.72 -3.22
N ARG A 160 6.15 -43.77 -3.91
CA ARG A 160 5.75 -44.94 -4.72
C ARG A 160 6.39 -44.99 -6.09
N ASP A 161 6.75 -43.84 -6.66
CA ASP A 161 7.33 -43.71 -8.01
C ASP A 161 8.70 -43.03 -7.96
N GLY A 162 9.73 -43.77 -7.51
CA GLY A 162 11.12 -43.35 -7.69
C GLY A 162 11.55 -43.53 -9.14
N ARG A 163 11.45 -42.47 -9.97
CA ARG A 163 12.03 -42.47 -11.33
C ARG A 163 13.42 -41.84 -11.28
N ALA A 164 14.36 -42.45 -11.98
CA ALA A 164 15.76 -42.00 -12.13
C ALA A 164 16.50 -41.79 -10.79
N GLY A 165 17.07 -42.87 -10.25
CA GLY A 165 18.11 -42.80 -9.20
C GLY A 165 17.62 -42.76 -7.75
N PHE A 166 16.39 -42.31 -7.47
CA PHE A 166 15.82 -42.36 -6.13
C PHE A 166 15.17 -43.72 -5.83
N ALA A 167 15.66 -44.40 -4.79
CA ALA A 167 15.02 -45.63 -4.30
C ALA A 167 13.61 -45.31 -3.79
N ALA A 168 12.60 -46.02 -4.31
CA ALA A 168 11.26 -46.01 -3.73
C ALA A 168 11.34 -46.44 -2.26
N GLY A 169 10.76 -45.66 -1.37
CA GLY A 169 10.90 -45.87 0.07
C GLY A 169 10.36 -44.72 0.93
N PRO A 170 10.44 -44.87 2.26
CA PRO A 170 10.03 -43.83 3.19
C PRO A 170 10.99 -42.64 3.12
N LYS A 171 10.44 -41.46 2.84
CA LYS A 171 11.17 -40.18 2.94
C LYS A 171 10.62 -39.40 4.12
N VAL A 172 11.53 -38.92 4.95
CA VAL A 172 11.25 -38.00 6.04
C VAL A 172 11.46 -36.58 5.55
N TRP A 173 10.55 -35.69 5.92
CA TRP A 173 10.57 -34.25 5.65
C TRP A 173 10.75 -33.51 6.98
N ASP A 174 11.83 -32.77 7.09
CA ASP A 174 12.18 -31.95 8.27
C ASP A 174 12.19 -30.46 7.91
N ASP A 175 12.40 -29.59 8.91
CA ASP A 175 12.44 -28.13 8.78
C ASP A 175 13.31 -27.69 7.60
N GLY A 176 14.49 -28.29 7.41
CA GLY A 176 15.38 -27.96 6.29
C GLY A 176 14.84 -28.30 4.90
N ASP A 177 13.84 -29.16 4.78
CA ASP A 177 13.25 -29.56 3.49
C ASP A 177 11.99 -28.77 3.14
N TYR A 178 11.14 -28.45 4.13
CA TYR A 178 9.87 -27.74 3.89
C TYR A 178 9.92 -26.24 4.20
N SER A 179 10.88 -25.75 5.01
CA SER A 179 11.01 -24.33 5.32
C SER A 179 11.98 -23.65 4.34
N ILE A 180 11.43 -23.22 3.21
CA ILE A 180 12.18 -22.39 2.27
C ILE A 180 12.31 -21.01 2.90
N PRO A 181 13.53 -20.44 3.04
CA PRO A 181 13.70 -19.13 3.64
C PRO A 181 12.82 -18.12 2.89
N PRO A 182 11.97 -17.37 3.61
CA PRO A 182 11.04 -16.48 2.95
C PRO A 182 11.81 -15.37 2.23
N GLN A 183 11.49 -15.16 0.95
CA GLN A 183 11.95 -13.98 0.20
C GLN A 183 11.34 -12.66 0.72
N GLN A 184 10.33 -12.72 1.60
CA GLN A 184 9.58 -11.57 2.12
C GLN A 184 9.83 -11.33 3.62
N ASN A 185 9.81 -10.06 4.03
CA ASN A 185 10.16 -9.60 5.38
C ASN A 185 9.17 -9.97 6.51
N SER A 186 8.11 -10.76 6.27
CA SER A 186 7.08 -11.09 7.28
C SER A 186 6.24 -12.34 6.94
N GLY A 187 6.75 -13.26 6.14
CA GLY A 187 6.02 -14.46 5.71
C GLY A 187 6.80 -15.74 5.98
N PHE A 188 6.14 -16.88 5.90
CA PHE A 188 6.78 -18.20 5.89
C PHE A 188 6.11 -19.08 4.85
N PHE A 189 6.86 -20.03 4.30
CA PHE A 189 6.38 -20.99 3.32
C PHE A 189 6.47 -22.39 3.92
N VAL A 190 5.42 -23.21 3.71
CA VAL A 190 5.38 -24.61 4.14
C VAL A 190 4.93 -25.45 2.97
N VAL A 191 5.75 -26.43 2.61
CA VAL A 191 5.41 -27.43 1.60
C VAL A 191 4.39 -28.41 2.17
N THR A 192 3.23 -28.56 1.51
CA THR A 192 2.15 -29.47 1.92
C THR A 192 2.00 -30.69 1.02
N ARG A 193 2.52 -30.62 -0.22
CA ARG A 193 2.47 -31.70 -1.20
C ARG A 193 3.73 -31.67 -2.06
N VAL A 194 4.33 -32.83 -2.25
CA VAL A 194 5.46 -33.04 -3.15
C VAL A 194 5.04 -34.05 -4.20
N VAL A 195 5.02 -33.63 -5.47
CA VAL A 195 4.44 -34.44 -6.55
C VAL A 195 5.46 -35.44 -7.10
N HIS A 196 6.68 -35.00 -7.38
CA HIS A 196 7.73 -35.85 -7.94
C HIS A 196 9.09 -35.51 -7.34
N LEU A 197 9.92 -36.54 -7.18
CA LEU A 197 11.34 -36.43 -6.82
C LEU A 197 12.13 -37.11 -7.93
N THR A 198 12.87 -36.32 -8.69
CA THR A 198 13.65 -36.80 -9.83
C THR A 198 15.02 -36.14 -9.82
N GLU A 199 16.06 -36.91 -10.04
CA GLU A 199 17.38 -36.36 -10.35
C GLU A 199 17.38 -35.89 -11.80
N GLN A 200 17.51 -34.58 -12.00
CA GLN A 200 17.60 -33.99 -13.33
C GLN A 200 19.04 -33.65 -13.66
N SER A 201 19.46 -33.98 -14.88
CA SER A 201 20.75 -33.58 -15.45
C SER A 201 20.52 -32.84 -16.76
N VAL A 202 21.40 -31.88 -17.07
CA VAL A 202 21.34 -31.20 -18.36
C VAL A 202 21.67 -32.22 -19.45
N GLY A 203 20.72 -32.43 -20.34
CA GLY A 203 20.82 -33.47 -21.36
C GLY A 203 19.80 -33.27 -22.46
N VAL A 204 19.68 -34.31 -23.28
CA VAL A 204 18.76 -34.32 -24.41
C VAL A 204 17.67 -35.35 -24.14
N CYS A 205 16.41 -34.92 -24.15
CA CYS A 205 15.27 -35.78 -23.88
C CYS A 205 14.01 -35.32 -24.63
N ALA A 206 12.96 -36.12 -24.55
CA ALA A 206 11.66 -35.79 -25.13
C ALA A 206 10.99 -34.64 -24.35
N GLU A 207 10.45 -33.67 -25.07
CA GLU A 207 9.58 -32.64 -24.48
C GLU A 207 8.28 -33.28 -23.96
N SER A 208 7.57 -32.54 -23.11
CA SER A 208 6.26 -32.95 -22.66
C SER A 208 5.28 -33.20 -23.82
N ALA A 209 4.50 -34.27 -23.66
CA ALA A 209 3.40 -34.63 -24.53
C ALA A 209 2.13 -33.78 -24.32
N ARG A 210 2.13 -32.80 -23.41
CA ARG A 210 1.01 -31.86 -23.25
C ARG A 210 1.16 -30.60 -24.09
N LEU A 211 2.39 -30.23 -24.40
CA LEU A 211 2.66 -29.07 -25.23
C LEU A 211 2.31 -29.42 -26.68
N PHE A 212 1.22 -28.85 -27.18
CA PHE A 212 0.71 -29.16 -28.52
C PHE A 212 1.69 -28.82 -29.64
N ASP A 213 2.51 -27.78 -29.44
CA ASP A 213 3.54 -27.35 -30.36
C ASP A 213 4.84 -28.17 -30.24
N ALA A 214 4.96 -29.01 -29.22
CA ALA A 214 6.02 -30.01 -29.10
C ALA A 214 5.67 -31.33 -29.81
N HIS A 215 4.43 -31.52 -30.25
CA HIS A 215 4.05 -32.72 -31.00
C HIS A 215 4.64 -32.72 -32.40
N CYS A 216 5.19 -33.87 -32.79
CA CYS A 216 5.83 -34.03 -34.08
C CYS A 216 5.52 -35.39 -34.71
N LEU A 217 5.58 -35.41 -36.04
CA LEU A 217 5.52 -36.61 -36.88
C LEU A 217 6.82 -36.82 -37.67
N GLU A 218 7.55 -35.73 -37.90
CA GLU A 218 8.79 -35.65 -38.66
C GLU A 218 9.67 -34.55 -38.05
N ASP A 219 10.98 -34.66 -38.26
CA ASP A 219 11.99 -33.73 -37.75
C ASP A 219 11.78 -32.29 -38.23
N SER A 220 11.16 -32.09 -39.39
CA SER A 220 10.83 -30.78 -39.96
C SER A 220 9.89 -29.95 -39.09
N HIS A 221 9.05 -30.60 -38.27
CA HIS A 221 8.14 -29.93 -37.34
C HIS A 221 8.84 -29.36 -36.11
N CYS A 222 10.06 -29.82 -35.80
CA CYS A 222 10.87 -29.33 -34.69
C CYS A 222 11.97 -28.40 -35.25
N PRO A 223 11.75 -27.08 -35.37
CA PRO A 223 12.79 -26.17 -35.85
C PRO A 223 13.95 -26.10 -34.84
N ARG A 224 15.18 -26.28 -35.31
CA ARG A 224 16.38 -26.15 -34.45
C ARG A 224 16.43 -24.76 -33.81
N GLY A 225 16.67 -24.74 -32.50
CA GLY A 225 16.71 -23.50 -31.72
C GLY A 225 15.33 -22.88 -31.43
N GLY A 226 14.24 -23.56 -31.81
CA GLY A 226 12.89 -23.22 -31.36
C GLY A 226 12.62 -23.66 -29.91
N GLN A 227 11.47 -23.26 -29.36
CA GLN A 227 10.99 -23.65 -28.03
C GLN A 227 9.49 -23.96 -28.09
N ALA A 228 9.03 -24.86 -27.23
CA ALA A 228 7.61 -25.16 -27.05
C ALA A 228 6.89 -24.09 -26.19
N GLY A 229 5.55 -24.08 -26.19
CA GLY A 229 4.69 -23.11 -25.51
C GLY A 229 4.48 -21.77 -26.23
N SER A 230 4.92 -21.63 -27.49
CA SER A 230 4.90 -20.33 -28.21
C SER A 230 4.03 -20.31 -29.47
N ARG A 231 3.63 -21.48 -29.99
CA ARG A 231 2.80 -21.59 -31.20
C ARG A 231 1.45 -22.19 -30.86
N LEU A 232 0.38 -21.56 -31.37
CA LEU A 232 -1.01 -22.05 -31.23
C LEU A 232 -1.39 -23.13 -32.27
N ASP A 233 -0.57 -23.29 -33.30
CA ASP A 233 -0.84 -24.21 -34.40
C ASP A 233 -0.19 -25.57 -34.14
N SER A 234 -1.04 -26.60 -34.01
CA SER A 234 -0.57 -27.99 -33.93
C SER A 234 -0.26 -28.56 -35.32
N VAL A 235 0.64 -29.54 -35.38
CA VAL A 235 0.95 -30.31 -36.60
C VAL A 235 -0.30 -30.95 -37.25
N PHE A 236 -1.38 -31.13 -36.48
CA PHE A 236 -2.64 -31.70 -36.96
C PHE A 236 -3.60 -30.67 -37.58
N GLY A 237 -3.21 -29.40 -37.69
CA GLY A 237 -4.07 -28.33 -38.23
C GLY A 237 -5.33 -28.06 -37.39
N ARG A 238 -5.38 -28.63 -36.17
CA ARG A 238 -6.43 -28.37 -35.20
C ARG A 238 -5.94 -27.27 -34.28
N ARG A 239 -6.75 -26.21 -34.14
CA ARG A 239 -6.60 -25.31 -33.00
C ARG A 239 -7.00 -26.08 -31.74
N PRO A 240 -6.18 -26.05 -30.68
CA PRO A 240 -6.57 -26.60 -29.38
C PRO A 240 -7.85 -25.90 -28.90
N ALA A 241 -8.73 -26.62 -28.21
CA ALA A 241 -9.86 -25.99 -27.54
C ALA A 241 -9.34 -25.09 -26.41
N ASP A 242 -10.10 -24.09 -25.98
CA ASP A 242 -9.69 -23.19 -24.87
C ASP A 242 -9.35 -23.96 -23.58
N ALA A 243 -9.90 -25.17 -23.39
CA ALA A 243 -9.62 -26.06 -22.26
C ALA A 243 -8.34 -26.91 -22.40
N ASP A 244 -7.77 -26.98 -23.61
CA ASP A 244 -6.55 -27.74 -23.89
C ASP A 244 -5.30 -26.84 -23.79
N VAL A 245 -5.42 -25.52 -23.98
CA VAL A 245 -4.28 -24.59 -23.92
C VAL A 245 -3.97 -24.26 -22.46
N ASP A 246 -2.88 -24.83 -21.95
CA ASP A 246 -2.27 -24.37 -20.70
C ASP A 246 -1.45 -23.10 -20.99
N VAL A 247 -2.05 -21.94 -20.71
CA VAL A 247 -1.44 -20.61 -20.94
C VAL A 247 -0.18 -20.41 -20.07
N ASP A 248 -0.08 -21.14 -18.96
CA ASP A 248 1.04 -21.06 -18.03
C ASP A 248 2.14 -22.10 -18.35
N ALA A 249 1.87 -23.07 -19.25
CA ALA A 249 2.86 -24.07 -19.66
C ALA A 249 3.85 -23.49 -20.68
N SER A 250 5.07 -23.25 -20.20
CA SER A 250 6.23 -22.89 -21.04
C SER A 250 7.04 -24.13 -21.42
N GLY A 251 7.67 -24.12 -22.60
CA GLY A 251 8.61 -25.18 -22.99
C GLY A 251 9.79 -25.30 -22.02
N HIS A 252 10.25 -26.52 -21.78
CA HIS A 252 11.28 -26.81 -20.77
C HIS A 252 12.71 -26.59 -21.31
N GLY A 253 12.87 -26.55 -22.64
CA GLY A 253 14.16 -26.32 -23.27
C GLY A 253 14.09 -26.02 -24.76
N VAL A 254 15.26 -26.04 -25.42
CA VAL A 254 15.40 -25.69 -26.83
C VAL A 254 15.38 -26.93 -27.72
N PHE A 255 14.73 -26.83 -28.88
CA PHE A 255 14.59 -27.92 -29.84
C PHE A 255 15.93 -28.23 -30.53
N THR A 256 16.33 -29.51 -30.50
CA THR A 256 17.52 -30.02 -31.21
C THR A 256 17.27 -30.26 -32.71
N GLY A 257 15.99 -30.28 -33.09
CA GLY A 257 15.50 -30.52 -34.44
C GLY A 257 15.33 -31.99 -34.81
N ARG A 258 15.13 -32.86 -33.81
CA ARG A 258 14.73 -34.26 -33.99
C ARG A 258 13.37 -34.52 -33.38
N CYS A 259 12.62 -35.41 -33.99
CA CYS A 259 11.32 -35.86 -33.53
C CYS A 259 11.40 -37.27 -32.95
N LEU A 260 10.98 -37.45 -31.69
CA LEU A 260 10.98 -38.73 -31.01
C LEU A 260 9.61 -39.40 -31.17
N THR A 261 9.45 -40.21 -32.22
CA THR A 261 8.23 -41.02 -32.43
C THR A 261 8.41 -42.46 -31.94
N ASN A 262 7.46 -42.97 -31.16
CA ASN A 262 7.35 -44.40 -30.88
C ASN A 262 6.68 -45.12 -32.06
N ARG A 263 7.34 -45.19 -33.22
CA ARG A 263 6.89 -46.08 -34.29
C ARG A 263 7.27 -47.51 -33.92
N LEU A 264 6.30 -48.29 -33.43
CA LEU A 264 6.33 -49.73 -33.70
C LEU A 264 6.31 -49.89 -35.24
N PRO A 265 7.16 -50.77 -35.81
CA PRO A 265 7.24 -50.94 -37.25
C PRO A 265 5.85 -51.27 -37.80
N ALA A 266 5.42 -50.49 -38.79
CA ALA A 266 4.13 -50.58 -39.42
C ALA A 266 3.93 -51.97 -40.06
N SER A 267 3.32 -52.87 -39.32
CA SER A 267 2.76 -54.12 -39.84
C SER A 267 1.25 -54.09 -39.71
N THR A 268 0.59 -53.15 -40.37
CA THR A 268 -0.72 -53.30 -41.04
C THR A 268 -1.29 -51.94 -41.47
N PRO A 269 -2.04 -51.86 -42.58
CA PRO A 269 -2.56 -50.61 -43.13
C PRO A 269 -3.93 -50.21 -42.58
N ASP A 270 -4.36 -50.72 -41.42
CA ASP A 270 -5.71 -50.46 -40.90
C ASP A 270 -5.71 -49.90 -39.46
N SER A 271 -5.75 -48.57 -39.42
CA SER A 271 -6.27 -47.68 -38.37
C SER A 271 -6.02 -48.01 -36.88
N SER A 272 -4.98 -47.39 -36.33
CA SER A 272 -5.12 -46.49 -35.18
C SER A 272 -4.27 -45.25 -35.47
N PRO A 273 -4.69 -44.01 -35.14
CA PRO A 273 -3.83 -42.85 -35.37
C PRO A 273 -2.52 -43.08 -34.60
N ALA A 274 -1.39 -43.01 -35.31
CA ALA A 274 -0.08 -43.08 -34.68
C ALA A 274 -0.06 -42.04 -33.55
N LEU A 275 0.27 -42.46 -32.32
CA LEU A 275 0.44 -41.51 -31.24
C LEU A 275 1.47 -40.46 -31.68
N PRO A 276 1.18 -39.16 -31.55
CA PRO A 276 2.14 -38.12 -31.89
C PRO A 276 3.43 -38.34 -31.12
N GLY A 277 4.57 -38.24 -31.82
CA GLY A 277 5.87 -38.13 -31.16
C GLY A 277 6.00 -36.77 -30.48
N THR A 278 7.06 -36.59 -29.71
CA THR A 278 7.41 -35.28 -29.15
C THR A 278 8.79 -34.85 -29.62
N CYS A 279 8.99 -33.54 -29.77
CA CYS A 279 10.28 -32.99 -30.16
C CYS A 279 11.34 -33.29 -29.10
N GLU A 280 12.57 -33.49 -29.56
CA GLU A 280 13.74 -33.63 -28.72
C GLU A 280 14.25 -32.25 -28.29
N VAL A 281 14.51 -32.10 -26.99
CA VAL A 281 14.90 -30.83 -26.36
C VAL A 281 16.18 -30.96 -25.55
N LEU A 282 17.00 -29.91 -25.59
CA LEU A 282 18.10 -29.70 -24.67
C LEU A 282 17.56 -28.98 -23.43
N ALA A 283 17.38 -29.74 -22.33
CA ALA A 283 16.73 -29.29 -21.11
C ALA A 283 17.28 -30.02 -19.87
N TRP A 284 16.67 -29.75 -18.71
CA TRP A 284 16.82 -30.58 -17.53
C TRP A 284 16.06 -31.90 -17.72
N CYS A 285 16.79 -32.99 -17.88
CA CYS A 285 16.25 -34.30 -18.23
C CYS A 285 16.27 -35.27 -17.04
N PRO A 286 15.20 -36.06 -16.82
CA PRO A 286 13.97 -36.11 -17.62
C PRO A 286 13.07 -34.88 -17.40
N VAL A 287 12.35 -34.45 -18.43
CA VAL A 287 11.31 -33.42 -18.31
C VAL A 287 10.18 -33.97 -17.42
N VAL A 288 9.81 -33.21 -16.39
CA VAL A 288 8.76 -33.56 -15.43
C VAL A 288 7.69 -32.48 -15.48
N GLU A 289 6.46 -32.86 -15.78
CA GLU A 289 5.32 -31.96 -15.71
C GLU A 289 4.39 -32.28 -14.54
N THR A 290 3.87 -31.23 -13.92
CA THR A 290 2.93 -31.28 -12.81
C THR A 290 1.49 -31.30 -13.31
N SER A 291 1.07 -32.39 -13.95
CA SER A 291 -0.26 -33.03 -13.82
C SER A 291 -0.48 -34.06 -14.95
N SER A 292 -1.44 -34.95 -14.72
CA SER A 292 -2.00 -36.04 -15.53
C SER A 292 -1.42 -36.46 -16.92
N LEU A 293 -1.23 -37.78 -17.02
CA LEU A 293 -0.88 -38.62 -18.17
C LEU A 293 0.62 -38.75 -18.52
N SER A 294 1.33 -39.50 -17.67
CA SER A 294 2.35 -40.43 -18.16
C SER A 294 1.66 -41.54 -18.97
N SER A 295 1.14 -41.24 -20.17
CA SER A 295 0.97 -42.29 -21.17
C SER A 295 2.35 -42.88 -21.42
N ARG A 296 2.49 -44.15 -21.09
CA ARG A 296 3.66 -44.99 -21.42
C ARG A 296 4.21 -44.61 -22.81
N ALA A 297 5.27 -43.82 -22.82
CA ALA A 297 6.06 -43.55 -24.00
C ALA A 297 7.53 -43.57 -23.56
N GLY A 298 8.23 -44.63 -23.96
CA GLY A 298 9.69 -44.68 -23.96
C GLY A 298 10.38 -45.04 -22.64
N GLN A 299 10.08 -46.21 -22.05
CA GLN A 299 11.18 -46.97 -21.46
C GLN A 299 11.91 -47.66 -22.62
N ALA A 300 13.19 -47.33 -22.82
CA ALA A 300 14.06 -48.09 -23.71
C ALA A 300 14.09 -49.56 -23.22
N PRO A 301 13.97 -50.56 -24.10
CA PRO A 301 14.03 -51.95 -23.64
C PRO A 301 15.48 -52.29 -23.27
N ALA A 302 15.67 -52.67 -22.00
CA ALA A 302 16.81 -53.46 -21.58
C ALA A 302 16.57 -54.92 -21.97
N ASP A 303 17.59 -55.55 -22.57
CA ASP A 303 17.64 -56.94 -22.99
C ASP A 303 17.21 -57.94 -21.89
N SER A 304 16.39 -58.93 -22.26
CA SER A 304 16.63 -60.37 -21.96
C SER A 304 15.45 -61.26 -22.36
N ASN A 305 15.78 -62.36 -23.06
CA ASN A 305 14.90 -63.48 -23.42
C ASN A 305 14.39 -64.25 -22.19
N PRO A 306 13.21 -64.89 -22.27
CA PRO A 306 13.21 -66.36 -22.24
C PRO A 306 12.18 -67.06 -23.14
N ARG A 307 12.52 -68.32 -23.47
CA ARG A 307 11.82 -69.31 -24.33
C ARG A 307 10.48 -69.83 -23.74
N PRO A 308 9.61 -70.47 -24.56
CA PRO A 308 8.30 -70.99 -24.13
C PRO A 308 8.24 -72.52 -23.96
N VAL A 309 7.44 -73.02 -23.00
CA VAL A 309 6.88 -74.39 -22.92
C VAL A 309 5.62 -74.37 -21.99
N PRO A 310 4.71 -75.38 -21.98
CA PRO A 310 3.37 -75.22 -22.55
C PRO A 310 2.19 -75.51 -21.59
N ASP A 311 1.02 -75.13 -22.12
CA ASP A 311 -0.37 -75.60 -21.91
C ASP A 311 -0.72 -76.51 -20.72
N ASP A 312 -1.72 -76.08 -19.95
CA ASP A 312 -2.67 -77.01 -19.32
C ASP A 312 -4.08 -76.40 -19.27
N THR A 313 -5.00 -77.17 -19.81
CA THR A 313 -6.43 -76.94 -19.98
C THR A 313 -7.19 -76.81 -18.66
N ALA A 314 -8.13 -75.84 -18.54
CA ALA A 314 -9.42 -76.07 -17.86
C ALA A 314 -10.45 -74.94 -18.04
N SER A 315 -11.58 -75.34 -18.63
CA SER A 315 -12.96 -74.96 -18.27
C SER A 315 -13.48 -73.55 -18.54
N ARG A 316 -14.24 -73.46 -19.65
CA ARG A 316 -15.18 -72.40 -20.01
C ARG A 316 -16.24 -72.16 -18.92
N ARG A 317 -16.32 -70.93 -18.44
CA ARG A 317 -17.57 -70.30 -17.96
C ARG A 317 -17.71 -68.93 -18.64
N PRO A 318 -18.89 -68.56 -19.18
CA PRO A 318 -19.07 -67.24 -19.78
C PRO A 318 -19.19 -66.22 -18.65
N ALA A 319 -18.08 -65.57 -18.31
CA ALA A 319 -18.10 -64.44 -17.40
C ALA A 319 -18.66 -63.24 -18.16
N ASN A 320 -19.83 -62.77 -17.70
CA ASN A 320 -20.45 -61.53 -18.14
C ASN A 320 -19.41 -60.41 -18.29
N HIS A 321 -19.25 -59.92 -19.52
CA HIS A 321 -18.43 -58.76 -19.86
C HIS A 321 -19.11 -57.47 -19.39
N ASN A 322 -19.33 -57.33 -18.08
CA ASN A 322 -19.35 -56.01 -17.48
C ASN A 322 -17.89 -55.58 -17.37
N ARG A 323 -17.39 -55.06 -18.49
CA ARG A 323 -16.17 -54.27 -18.56
C ARG A 323 -16.40 -53.08 -17.63
N ARG A 324 -16.14 -53.28 -16.33
CA ARG A 324 -15.82 -52.19 -15.40
C ARG A 324 -14.69 -51.48 -16.10
N GLN A 325 -15.01 -50.42 -16.82
CA GLN A 325 -14.06 -49.39 -17.15
C GLN A 325 -13.40 -49.10 -15.82
N ARG A 326 -12.19 -49.63 -15.60
CA ARG A 326 -11.27 -49.03 -14.67
C ARG A 326 -11.13 -47.63 -15.22
N ARG A 327 -11.93 -46.72 -14.68
CA ARG A 327 -11.80 -45.29 -14.87
C ARG A 327 -10.31 -45.07 -14.64
N LEU A 328 -9.58 -44.74 -15.69
CA LEU A 328 -8.21 -44.28 -15.55
C LEU A 328 -8.33 -43.04 -14.68
N VAL A 329 -8.10 -43.21 -13.39
CA VAL A 329 -8.00 -42.10 -12.46
C VAL A 329 -6.83 -41.29 -12.99
N PRO A 330 -7.00 -40.00 -13.33
CA PRO A 330 -5.88 -39.15 -13.70
C PRO A 330 -4.84 -39.25 -12.58
N LEU A 331 -3.59 -39.59 -12.92
CA LEU A 331 -2.48 -39.79 -11.97
C LEU A 331 -2.18 -38.57 -11.06
N ASP A 332 -2.82 -37.41 -11.29
CA ASP A 332 -2.78 -36.28 -10.36
C ASP A 332 -3.63 -36.51 -9.08
N GLU A 333 -4.37 -37.61 -9.00
CA GLU A 333 -5.10 -38.02 -7.81
C GLU A 333 -4.39 -39.10 -6.98
N SER A 334 -3.21 -39.56 -7.40
CA SER A 334 -2.48 -40.63 -6.69
C SER A 334 -1.39 -40.15 -5.74
N VAL A 335 -1.01 -38.87 -5.76
CA VAL A 335 0.00 -38.34 -4.81
C VAL A 335 -0.68 -37.69 -3.63
N GLU A 336 -0.62 -38.38 -2.50
CA GLU A 336 -1.18 -37.96 -1.22
C GLU A 336 -0.40 -36.75 -0.65
N PRO A 337 -1.10 -35.75 -0.10
CA PRO A 337 -0.43 -34.65 0.59
C PRO A 337 0.15 -35.11 1.93
N LEU A 338 1.07 -34.29 2.47
CA LEU A 338 1.68 -34.48 3.78
C LEU A 338 0.67 -34.13 4.88
N TYR A 339 -0.21 -35.08 5.24
CA TYR A 339 -1.22 -34.87 6.28
C TYR A 339 -0.62 -34.53 7.65
N ASP A 340 0.58 -35.04 7.95
CA ASP A 340 1.33 -34.72 9.16
C ASP A 340 1.66 -33.22 9.28
N ALA A 341 1.68 -32.48 8.17
CA ALA A 341 1.87 -31.03 8.17
C ALA A 341 0.80 -30.31 9.01
N LEU A 342 -0.41 -30.86 9.15
CA LEU A 342 -1.46 -30.31 10.01
C LEU A 342 -1.07 -30.28 11.49
N ASN A 343 -0.10 -31.09 11.91
CA ASN A 343 0.43 -31.16 13.27
C ASN A 343 1.65 -30.27 13.48
N TYR A 344 2.11 -29.58 12.44
CA TYR A 344 3.24 -28.68 12.57
C TYR A 344 2.89 -27.53 13.48
N THR A 345 3.91 -27.07 14.20
CA THR A 345 3.81 -25.94 15.11
C THR A 345 4.52 -24.75 14.50
N VAL A 346 3.83 -23.61 14.46
CA VAL A 346 4.33 -22.34 13.96
C VAL A 346 4.49 -21.42 15.17
N PHE A 347 5.74 -21.09 15.49
CA PHE A 347 6.07 -20.08 16.49
C PHE A 347 6.20 -18.72 15.81
N ILE A 348 5.32 -17.79 16.16
CA ILE A 348 5.32 -16.43 15.62
C ILE A 348 5.88 -15.50 16.70
N LYS A 349 7.09 -15.01 16.48
CA LYS A 349 7.70 -13.98 17.34
C LYS A 349 7.46 -12.62 16.69
N HIS A 350 6.74 -11.76 17.39
CA HIS A 350 6.38 -10.44 16.90
C HIS A 350 6.69 -9.39 17.97
N ALA A 351 7.23 -8.25 17.54
CA ALA A 351 7.45 -7.09 18.39
C ALA A 351 7.02 -5.82 17.67
N ILE A 352 6.40 -4.92 18.42
CA ILE A 352 6.00 -3.60 17.96
C ILE A 352 6.69 -2.51 18.76
N GLU A 353 6.95 -1.37 18.13
CA GLU A 353 7.47 -0.18 18.78
C GLU A 353 6.63 1.04 18.40
N PHE A 354 6.01 1.66 19.40
CA PHE A 354 5.35 2.96 19.28
C PHE A 354 6.41 4.05 19.39
N THR A 355 6.85 4.60 18.26
CA THR A 355 8.00 5.51 18.22
C THR A 355 7.74 6.84 18.94
N ALA A 356 6.51 7.35 18.92
CA ALA A 356 6.21 8.61 19.60
C ALA A 356 6.28 8.44 21.13
N TYR A 357 5.86 7.28 21.64
CA TYR A 357 5.84 6.97 23.07
C TYR A 357 7.11 6.24 23.55
N ARG A 358 7.97 5.79 22.63
CA ARG A 358 9.15 4.95 22.88
C ARG A 358 8.82 3.68 23.68
N VAL A 359 7.67 3.07 23.38
CA VAL A 359 7.19 1.86 24.03
C VAL A 359 7.35 0.69 23.06
N ASN A 360 8.20 -0.27 23.43
CA ASN A 360 8.37 -1.53 22.71
C ASN A 360 7.63 -2.66 23.43
N ARG A 361 6.82 -3.43 22.70
CA ARG A 361 6.09 -4.59 23.22
C ARG A 361 6.24 -5.82 22.32
N PRO A 362 6.80 -6.93 22.85
CA PRO A 362 6.75 -8.23 22.19
C PRO A 362 5.45 -8.96 22.52
N ASN A 363 5.04 -9.88 21.64
CA ASN A 363 3.92 -10.78 21.88
C ASN A 363 4.21 -11.88 22.92
N VAL A 364 5.49 -12.20 23.14
CA VAL A 364 5.92 -13.05 24.25
C VAL A 364 5.88 -12.24 25.54
N LEU A 365 4.84 -12.47 26.35
CA LEU A 365 4.60 -11.70 27.57
C LEU A 365 5.60 -12.08 28.68
N LYS A 366 5.89 -11.15 29.59
CA LYS A 366 6.90 -11.34 30.67
C LYS A 366 6.63 -12.55 31.57
N TRP A 367 5.38 -12.96 31.74
CA TRP A 367 5.00 -14.11 32.55
C TRP A 367 5.19 -15.46 31.83
N MET A 368 5.37 -15.46 30.50
CA MET A 368 5.59 -16.66 29.71
C MET A 368 7.02 -17.16 29.91
N THR A 369 7.18 -18.21 30.70
CA THR A 369 8.46 -18.87 30.92
C THR A 369 8.80 -19.81 29.77
N ASN A 370 10.07 -20.20 29.64
CA ASN A 370 10.48 -21.20 28.64
C ASN A 370 9.76 -22.55 28.82
N GLN A 371 9.38 -22.90 30.05
CA GLN A 371 8.58 -24.11 30.33
C GLN A 371 7.18 -23.99 29.74
N TYR A 372 6.52 -22.83 29.92
CA TYR A 372 5.23 -22.58 29.30
C TYR A 372 5.32 -22.61 27.77
N LEU A 373 6.34 -21.97 27.18
CA LEU A 373 6.53 -21.93 25.74
C LEU A 373 6.91 -23.27 25.11
N ALA A 374 7.36 -24.26 25.88
CA ALA A 374 7.60 -25.61 25.33
C ALA A 374 6.26 -26.30 24.95
N ASP A 375 5.26 -26.15 25.83
CA ASP A 375 4.04 -26.95 25.75
C ASP A 375 2.80 -26.15 25.35
N CYS A 376 2.81 -24.81 25.49
CA CYS A 376 1.63 -24.00 25.19
C CYS A 376 1.23 -24.12 23.72
N ARG A 377 -0.08 -24.09 23.47
CA ARG A 377 -0.65 -24.00 22.14
C ARG A 377 -1.72 -22.92 22.17
N ASN A 378 -1.83 -22.15 21.09
CA ASN A 378 -2.81 -21.10 21.01
C ASN A 378 -4.23 -21.67 21.09
N ASN A 379 -5.04 -21.14 21.99
CA ASN A 379 -6.45 -21.49 22.12
C ASN A 379 -7.28 -20.23 22.34
N LYS A 380 -8.16 -19.90 21.39
CA LYS A 380 -9.00 -18.69 21.42
C LYS A 380 -9.97 -18.67 22.60
N ASP A 381 -10.40 -19.83 23.07
CA ASP A 381 -11.42 -19.97 24.12
C ASP A 381 -10.81 -19.92 25.53
N ASP A 382 -9.50 -20.12 25.65
CA ASP A 382 -8.80 -20.12 26.93
C ASP A 382 -8.33 -18.70 27.32
N PRO A 383 -8.55 -18.25 28.56
CA PRO A 383 -8.17 -16.90 28.98
C PRO A 383 -6.66 -16.64 28.97
N ARG A 384 -5.83 -17.68 29.11
CA ARG A 384 -4.36 -17.59 29.19
C ARG A 384 -3.71 -17.97 27.86
N ASP A 385 -4.13 -19.09 27.27
CA ASP A 385 -3.53 -19.65 26.06
C ASP A 385 -3.94 -18.94 24.77
N LYS A 386 -4.95 -18.05 24.80
CA LYS A 386 -5.25 -17.16 23.65
C LYS A 386 -4.08 -16.28 23.23
N TYR A 387 -3.13 -16.02 24.14
CA TYR A 387 -1.95 -15.22 23.86
C TYR A 387 -0.72 -16.07 23.50
N CYS A 388 -0.79 -17.40 23.62
CA CYS A 388 0.34 -18.26 23.28
C CYS A 388 0.73 -18.04 21.80
N PRO A 389 2.01 -17.73 21.51
CA PRO A 389 2.50 -17.44 20.16
C PRO A 389 2.76 -18.68 19.30
N ILE A 390 2.42 -19.88 19.81
CA ILE A 390 2.66 -21.16 19.13
C ILE A 390 1.32 -21.70 18.63
N PHE A 391 1.23 -21.84 17.32
CA PHE A 391 0.01 -22.22 16.62
C PHE A 391 0.20 -23.58 15.97
N ARG A 392 -0.86 -24.39 15.92
CA ARG A 392 -0.86 -25.58 15.06
C ARG A 392 -1.27 -25.19 13.65
N LEU A 393 -0.58 -25.69 12.64
CA LEU A 393 -0.87 -25.34 11.24
C LEU A 393 -2.30 -25.71 10.84
N GLY A 394 -2.81 -26.86 11.31
CA GLY A 394 -4.20 -27.25 11.11
C GLY A 394 -5.22 -26.25 11.70
N ASP A 395 -4.92 -25.64 12.84
CA ASP A 395 -5.79 -24.65 13.47
C ASP A 395 -5.73 -23.30 12.75
N ILE A 396 -4.55 -22.90 12.25
CA ILE A 396 -4.40 -21.72 11.37
C ILE A 396 -5.30 -21.86 10.13
N ILE A 397 -5.23 -23.01 9.45
CA ILE A 397 -6.04 -23.28 8.25
C ILE A 397 -7.53 -23.24 8.62
N ARG A 398 -7.94 -23.92 9.70
CA ARG A 398 -9.34 -23.93 10.15
C ARG A 398 -9.85 -22.54 10.50
N TRP A 399 -9.08 -21.75 11.25
CA TRP A 399 -9.49 -20.41 11.67
C TRP A 399 -9.49 -19.40 10.53
N SER A 400 -8.74 -19.65 9.45
CA SER A 400 -8.77 -18.82 8.25
C SER A 400 -10.06 -18.96 7.42
N GLY A 401 -10.87 -20.00 7.72
CA GLY A 401 -12.05 -20.37 6.94
C GLY A 401 -11.75 -21.20 5.69
N ALA A 402 -10.48 -21.53 5.44
CA ALA A 402 -10.06 -22.32 4.28
C ALA A 402 -10.42 -23.80 4.41
N ASN A 403 -10.66 -24.45 3.27
CA ASN A 403 -10.82 -25.90 3.21
C ASN A 403 -9.45 -26.59 3.33
N THR A 404 -9.27 -27.39 4.39
CA THR A 404 -8.01 -28.09 4.68
C THR A 404 -7.56 -29.02 3.55
N TYR A 405 -8.47 -29.79 2.95
CA TYR A 405 -8.12 -30.72 1.87
C TYR A 405 -7.62 -29.97 0.63
N ARG A 406 -8.31 -28.89 0.26
CA ARG A 406 -7.89 -28.04 -0.87
C ARG A 406 -6.53 -27.40 -0.61
N MET A 407 -6.32 -26.84 0.58
CA MET A 407 -5.08 -26.17 0.97
C MET A 407 -3.88 -27.14 0.95
N LEU A 408 -4.08 -28.39 1.39
CA LEU A 408 -3.03 -29.40 1.33
C LEU A 408 -2.74 -29.89 -0.10
N ARG A 409 -3.74 -29.93 -0.99
CA ARG A 409 -3.59 -30.52 -2.33
C ARG A 409 -3.17 -29.54 -3.42
N HIS A 410 -3.69 -28.32 -3.35
CA HIS A 410 -3.48 -27.26 -4.35
C HIS A 410 -2.62 -26.11 -3.81
N GLY A 411 -2.39 -26.06 -2.50
CA GLY A 411 -1.75 -24.92 -1.86
C GLY A 411 -2.69 -23.74 -1.68
N GLY A 412 -2.15 -22.66 -1.12
CA GLY A 412 -2.81 -21.37 -1.02
C GLY A 412 -2.12 -20.44 -0.03
N VAL A 413 -2.63 -19.21 0.06
CA VAL A 413 -2.09 -18.12 0.88
C VAL A 413 -3.05 -17.78 2.02
N ILE A 414 -2.51 -17.77 3.25
CA ILE A 414 -3.23 -17.37 4.46
C ILE A 414 -2.56 -16.11 5.02
N ALA A 415 -3.34 -15.05 5.20
CA ALA A 415 -2.93 -13.87 5.95
C ALA A 415 -3.11 -14.10 7.45
N VAL A 416 -2.06 -13.80 8.21
CA VAL A 416 -2.08 -13.73 9.67
C VAL A 416 -2.05 -12.25 10.06
N THR A 417 -3.09 -11.79 10.77
CA THR A 417 -3.20 -10.42 11.26
C THR A 417 -2.94 -10.39 12.76
N ILE A 418 -2.01 -9.55 13.21
CA ILE A 418 -1.73 -9.34 14.63
C ILE A 418 -2.07 -7.89 14.97
N ASP A 419 -3.21 -7.69 15.61
CA ASP A 419 -3.71 -6.35 15.95
C ASP A 419 -3.40 -5.99 17.42
N TRP A 420 -2.97 -4.75 17.62
CA TRP A 420 -2.54 -4.16 18.88
C TRP A 420 -3.31 -2.87 19.15
N GLN A 421 -4.51 -3.03 19.70
CA GLN A 421 -5.34 -1.90 20.13
C GLN A 421 -5.00 -1.55 21.57
N CYS A 422 -4.00 -0.70 21.74
CA CYS A 422 -3.43 -0.39 23.04
C CYS A 422 -3.77 1.03 23.49
N ASP A 423 -4.32 1.13 24.69
CA ASP A 423 -4.55 2.40 25.38
C ASP A 423 -3.42 2.61 26.40
N LEU A 424 -2.49 3.50 26.06
CA LEU A 424 -1.28 3.76 26.85
C LEU A 424 -1.52 4.69 28.06
N ASP A 425 -2.76 5.14 28.28
CA ASP A 425 -3.13 5.79 29.54
C ASP A 425 -3.19 4.77 30.69
N PHE A 426 -3.42 3.50 30.35
CA PHE A 426 -3.34 2.37 31.29
C PHE A 426 -1.93 1.77 31.32
N SER A 427 -1.69 0.87 32.27
CA SER A 427 -0.43 0.12 32.30
C SER A 427 -0.21 -0.61 30.98
N VAL A 428 1.02 -0.52 30.48
CA VAL A 428 1.47 -1.16 29.24
C VAL A 428 1.25 -2.68 29.24
N ASP A 429 1.04 -3.28 30.41
CA ASP A 429 0.72 -4.71 30.55
C ASP A 429 -0.67 -5.11 30.04
N TRP A 430 -1.58 -4.15 29.86
CA TRP A 430 -2.88 -4.37 29.23
C TRP A 430 -2.85 -4.30 27.70
N CYS A 431 -1.74 -3.82 27.13
CA CYS A 431 -1.50 -3.85 25.70
C CYS A 431 -1.14 -5.29 25.29
N LEU A 432 -2.12 -6.01 24.75
CA LEU A 432 -2.03 -7.43 24.42
C LEU A 432 -2.41 -7.67 22.94
N PRO A 433 -1.75 -8.60 22.25
CA PRO A 433 -2.01 -8.87 20.84
C PRO A 433 -3.32 -9.64 20.65
N THR A 434 -3.96 -9.39 19.51
CA THR A 434 -5.09 -10.18 19.02
C THR A 434 -4.74 -10.80 17.67
N TYR A 435 -5.02 -12.10 17.52
CA TYR A 435 -4.65 -12.86 16.32
C TYR A 435 -5.87 -13.14 15.44
N GLY A 436 -5.76 -12.79 14.17
CA GLY A 436 -6.75 -13.09 13.12
C GLY A 436 -6.10 -13.89 11.98
N PHE A 437 -6.92 -14.71 11.32
CA PHE A 437 -6.49 -15.56 10.21
C PHE A 437 -7.51 -15.44 9.09
N ARG A 438 -7.04 -15.32 7.84
CA ARG A 438 -7.92 -15.20 6.68
C ARG A 438 -7.25 -15.79 5.44
N GLN A 439 -7.98 -16.56 4.65
CA GLN A 439 -7.52 -16.98 3.32
C GLN A 439 -7.48 -15.76 2.38
N MET A 440 -6.34 -15.54 1.74
CA MET A 440 -6.13 -14.42 0.80
C MET A 440 -6.47 -14.78 -0.64
N ASP A 441 -6.25 -16.03 -1.01
CA ASP A 441 -6.62 -16.48 -2.34
C ASP A 441 -8.14 -16.51 -2.47
N THR A 442 -8.65 -15.67 -3.36
CA THR A 442 -10.01 -15.81 -3.86
C THR A 442 -10.08 -17.11 -4.64
N ASP A 443 -11.16 -17.87 -4.47
CA ASP A 443 -11.47 -19.01 -5.33
C ASP A 443 -11.52 -18.52 -6.78
N SER A 444 -10.39 -18.56 -7.48
CA SER A 444 -10.36 -18.70 -8.93
C SER A 444 -10.85 -20.12 -9.18
N THR A 445 -12.16 -20.30 -9.14
CA THR A 445 -12.79 -21.33 -9.95
C THR A 445 -12.36 -21.04 -11.39
N PRO A 446 -11.60 -21.93 -12.06
CA PRO A 446 -11.50 -21.85 -13.51
C PRO A 446 -12.88 -21.99 -14.17
#